data_AF-A0A067PD36-F1
#
_entry.id   AF-A0A067PD36-F1
#
_cell.length_a   1.000
_cell.length_b   1.000
_cell.length_c   1.000
_cell.angle_alpha   90.00
_cell.angle_beta   90.00
_cell.angle_gamma   90.00
#
_symmetry.space_group_name_H-M   'P 1'
#
loop_
_entity.id
_entity.type
_entity.pdbx_description
1 polymer ?
#
loop_
_entity_poly.entity_id
_entity_poly.type
_entity_poly.pdbx_seq_one_letter_code
_entity_poly.pdbx_strand_id
1 'polypeptide(L)'
;VPKWHHNAHKGNCRYHNSAYFMPSAGTCDGETGEHEWAIRNQKALSTREMSAAHRHDAINADASECNQQKVFAIGRNLLSMQFAISLTASQGATC
;
A
#
# COMPACT_ATOMS: atom_id res chain seq x y z
N VAL A 1 11.27 3.44 -0.64
CA VAL A 1 11.08 4.76 -1.31
C VAL A 1 9.94 4.61 -2.28
N PRO A 2 8.89 5.45 -2.22
CA PRO A 2 7.81 5.44 -3.20
C PRO A 2 8.36 5.55 -4.63
N LYS A 3 7.68 4.91 -5.57
CA LYS A 3 8.25 4.62 -6.89
C LYS A 3 8.57 5.89 -7.67
N TRP A 4 7.74 6.93 -7.57
CA TRP A 4 8.05 8.22 -8.17
C TRP A 4 9.35 8.85 -7.63
N HIS A 5 9.51 8.83 -6.30
CA HIS A 5 10.68 9.39 -5.62
C HIS A 5 12.00 8.65 -5.93
N HIS A 6 11.93 7.41 -6.41
CA HIS A 6 13.10 6.60 -6.74
C HIS A 6 14.02 7.24 -7.78
N ASN A 7 13.46 8.04 -8.70
CA ASN A 7 14.21 8.73 -9.73
C ASN A 7 15.14 9.83 -9.17
N ALA A 8 14.81 10.40 -8.01
CA ALA A 8 15.64 11.41 -7.34
C ALA A 8 16.86 10.81 -6.63
N HIS A 9 16.93 9.49 -6.47
CA HIS A 9 18.08 8.82 -5.85
C HIS A 9 19.15 8.39 -6.87
N LYS A 10 20.36 8.17 -6.35
CA LYS A 10 21.50 7.58 -7.09
C LYS A 10 21.13 6.20 -7.65
N GLY A 11 21.73 5.82 -8.77
CA GLY A 11 21.39 4.58 -9.49
C GLY A 11 21.42 3.30 -8.64
N ASN A 12 22.40 3.14 -7.76
CA ASN A 12 22.48 2.03 -6.79
C ASN A 12 21.18 1.90 -5.96
N CYS A 13 20.67 3.01 -5.45
CA CYS A 13 19.50 3.00 -4.56
C CYS A 13 18.24 2.53 -5.29
N ARG A 14 18.22 2.68 -6.62
CA ARG A 14 17.09 2.28 -7.46
C ARG A 14 16.93 0.77 -7.58
N TYR A 15 18.02 0.04 -7.36
CA TYR A 15 18.00 -1.41 -7.34
C TYR A 15 17.72 -1.91 -5.93
N HIS A 16 18.51 -1.46 -4.94
CA HIS A 16 18.41 -2.00 -3.59
C HIS A 16 17.09 -1.70 -2.87
N ASN A 17 16.43 -0.58 -3.17
CA ASN A 17 15.21 -0.16 -2.48
C ASN A 17 13.96 -0.29 -3.36
N SER A 18 14.04 -1.03 -4.46
CA SER A 18 12.92 -1.20 -5.36
C SER A 18 11.90 -2.15 -4.77
N ALA A 19 10.63 -1.73 -4.73
CA ALA A 19 9.54 -2.61 -4.33
C ALA A 19 9.40 -3.83 -5.25
N TYR A 20 9.83 -3.72 -6.51
CA TYR A 20 9.83 -4.84 -7.46
C TYR A 20 10.75 -6.00 -7.06
N PHE A 21 11.82 -5.71 -6.32
CA PHE A 21 12.78 -6.72 -5.88
C PHE A 21 12.55 -7.13 -4.42
N MET A 22 11.55 -6.56 -3.75
CA MET A 22 11.18 -6.97 -2.41
C MET A 22 10.30 -8.22 -2.44
N PRO A 23 10.68 -9.30 -1.74
CA PRO A 23 9.84 -10.47 -1.61
C PRO A 23 8.47 -10.10 -1.06
N SER A 24 7.41 -10.68 -1.64
CA SER A 24 6.02 -10.52 -1.17
C SER A 24 5.44 -9.10 -1.29
N ALA A 25 6.11 -8.15 -1.95
CA ALA A 25 5.59 -6.79 -2.11
C ALA A 25 4.37 -6.70 -3.06
N GLY A 26 4.12 -7.77 -3.84
CA GLY A 26 3.07 -7.78 -4.86
C GLY A 26 3.33 -6.77 -5.99
N THR A 27 2.55 -6.85 -7.06
CA THR A 27 2.57 -5.82 -8.11
C THR A 27 1.64 -4.68 -7.67
N CYS A 28 2.22 -3.55 -7.25
CA CYS A 28 1.48 -2.34 -6.92
C CYS A 28 1.85 -1.19 -7.86
N ASP A 29 1.02 -0.15 -7.85
CA ASP A 29 1.28 1.12 -8.55
C ASP A 29 2.63 1.76 -8.14
N GLY A 30 3.08 1.48 -6.91
CA GLY A 30 4.31 1.97 -6.30
C GLY A 30 4.11 3.23 -5.47
N GLU A 31 2.85 3.69 -5.33
CA GLU A 31 2.47 4.93 -4.63
C GLU A 31 1.79 4.64 -3.27
N THR A 32 1.73 3.37 -2.86
CA THR A 32 1.13 2.96 -1.57
C THR A 32 1.70 3.73 -0.38
N GLY A 33 2.99 4.06 -0.40
CA GLY A 33 3.61 4.89 0.64
C GLY A 33 3.08 6.34 0.67
N GLU A 34 2.78 6.92 -0.49
CA GLU A 34 2.18 8.26 -0.60
C GLU A 34 0.73 8.27 -0.10
N HIS A 35 -0.04 7.21 -0.39
CA HIS A 35 -1.41 7.07 0.11
C HIS A 35 -1.44 7.08 1.64
N GLU A 36 -0.56 6.31 2.28
CA GLU A 36 -0.45 6.31 3.73
C GLU A 36 0.04 7.65 4.29
N TRP A 37 0.96 8.31 3.60
CA TRP A 37 1.47 9.60 4.03
C TRP A 37 0.36 10.67 4.02
N ALA A 38 -0.45 10.73 2.96
CA ALA A 38 -1.59 11.64 2.87
C ALA A 38 -2.56 11.47 4.05
N ILE A 39 -2.85 10.22 4.44
CA ILE A 39 -3.73 9.90 5.57
C ILE A 39 -3.08 10.32 6.90
N ARG A 40 -1.81 9.96 7.13
CA ARG A 40 -1.12 10.30 8.39
C ARG A 40 -0.92 11.79 8.57
N ASN A 41 -0.71 12.55 7.50
CA ASN A 41 -0.61 14.02 7.56
C ASN A 41 -1.86 14.65 8.19
N GLN A 42 -3.04 14.10 7.93
CA GLN A 42 -4.28 14.58 8.56
C GLN A 42 -4.29 14.34 10.08
N LYS A 43 -3.69 13.24 10.54
CA LYS A 43 -3.58 12.88 11.97
C LYS A 43 -2.37 13.51 12.67
N ALA A 44 -1.45 14.13 11.94
CA ALA A 44 -0.27 14.77 12.52
C ALA A 44 -0.66 15.88 13.51
N LEU A 45 -1.73 16.64 13.19
CA LEU A 45 -2.21 17.74 14.04
C LEU A 45 -2.85 17.26 15.34
N SER A 46 -3.55 16.11 15.33
CA SER A 46 -4.18 15.56 16.54
C SER A 46 -3.17 14.89 17.47
N THR A 47 -2.04 14.42 16.93
CA THR A 47 -1.00 13.74 17.70
C THR A 47 0.14 14.65 18.17
N ARG A 48 0.15 15.94 17.77
CA ARG A 48 1.25 16.87 18.07
C ARG A 48 1.41 17.23 19.55
N GLU A 49 0.30 17.27 20.28
CA GLU A 49 0.27 17.65 21.72
C GLU A 49 0.31 16.42 22.64
N MET A 50 0.32 15.21 22.07
CA MET A 50 0.42 13.97 22.85
C MET A 50 1.83 13.82 23.42
N SER A 51 1.94 13.21 24.62
CA SER A 51 3.24 12.81 25.15
C SER A 51 3.94 11.83 24.21
N ALA A 52 5.27 11.78 24.22
CA ALA A 52 6.04 10.98 23.27
C ALA A 52 5.61 9.50 23.23
N ALA A 53 5.38 8.89 24.40
CA ALA A 53 4.91 7.52 24.52
C ALA A 53 3.50 7.35 23.91
N HIS A 54 2.57 8.22 24.28
CA HIS A 54 1.20 8.15 23.78
C HIS A 54 1.13 8.40 22.26
N ARG A 55 1.93 9.34 21.75
CA ARG A 55 2.05 9.62 20.31
C ARG A 55 2.53 8.39 19.54
N HIS A 56 3.51 7.67 20.08
CA HIS A 56 4.03 6.45 19.46
C HIS A 56 2.95 5.36 19.37
N ASP A 57 2.23 5.13 20.47
CA ASP A 57 1.15 4.13 20.50
C ASP A 57 0.00 4.50 19.56
N ALA A 58 -0.38 5.78 19.49
CA ALA A 58 -1.41 6.26 18.59
C ALA A 58 -1.04 6.06 17.11
N ILE A 59 0.22 6.35 16.73
CA ILE A 59 0.72 6.14 15.37
C ILE A 59 0.78 4.64 15.04
N ASN A 60 1.19 3.80 15.98
CA ASN A 60 1.24 2.34 15.77
C ASN A 60 -0.16 1.73 15.63
N ALA A 61 -1.14 2.22 16.38
CA ALA A 61 -2.53 1.81 16.22
C ALA A 61 -3.07 2.16 14.83
N ASP A 62 -2.82 3.37 14.34
CA ASP A 62 -3.19 3.81 12.98
C ASP A 62 -2.52 2.96 11.88
N ALA A 63 -1.22 2.69 12.02
CA ALA A 63 -0.51 1.82 11.08
C ALA A 63 -1.04 0.38 11.09
N SER A 64 -1.41 -0.13 12.27
CA SER A 64 -2.01 -1.46 12.43
C SER A 64 -3.38 -1.53 11.77
N GLU A 65 -4.22 -0.51 11.94
CA GLU A 65 -5.51 -0.40 11.28
C GLU A 65 -5.36 -0.41 9.75
N CYS A 66 -4.42 0.37 9.21
CA CYS A 66 -4.14 0.39 7.77
C CYS A 66 -3.78 -1.01 7.24
N ASN A 67 -2.98 -1.77 7.99
CA ASN A 67 -2.64 -3.15 7.62
C ASN A 67 -3.86 -4.08 7.68
N GLN A 68 -4.70 -3.96 8.71
CA GLN A 68 -5.93 -4.74 8.83
C GLN A 68 -6.88 -4.48 7.65
N GLN A 69 -7.08 -3.21 7.27
CA GLN A 69 -7.91 -2.82 6.14
C GLN A 69 -7.42 -3.45 4.83
N LYS A 70 -6.09 -3.49 4.60
CA LYS A 70 -5.49 -4.16 3.44
C LYS A 70 -5.77 -5.66 3.46
N VAL A 71 -5.58 -6.33 4.60
CA VAL A 71 -5.86 -7.77 4.74
C VAL A 71 -7.32 -8.09 4.42
N PHE A 72 -8.27 -7.30 4.95
CA PHE A 72 -9.69 -7.48 4.63
C PHE A 72 -10.04 -7.14 3.18
N ALA A 73 -9.29 -6.23 2.54
CA ALA A 73 -9.47 -5.91 1.13
C ALA A 73 -8.97 -7.02 0.20
N ILE A 74 -7.91 -7.77 0.56
CA ILE A 74 -7.38 -8.86 -0.27
C ILE A 74 -8.47 -9.87 -0.64
N GLY A 75 -9.24 -10.36 0.33
CA GLY A 75 -10.31 -11.32 0.07
C GLY A 75 -11.37 -10.79 -0.91
N ARG A 76 -11.79 -9.53 -0.74
CA ARG A 76 -12.74 -8.87 -1.65
C ARG A 76 -12.18 -8.72 -3.07
N ASN A 77 -10.92 -8.30 -3.17
CA ASN A 77 -10.26 -8.09 -4.45
C ASN A 77 -10.05 -9.40 -5.21
N LEU A 78 -9.61 -10.47 -4.52
CA LEU A 78 -9.43 -11.80 -5.13
C LEU A 78 -10.75 -12.38 -5.65
N LEU A 79 -11.84 -12.24 -4.89
CA LEU A 79 -13.17 -12.68 -5.35
C LEU A 79 -13.64 -11.88 -6.58
N SER A 80 -13.40 -10.57 -6.60
CA SER A 80 -13.74 -9.72 -7.75
C SER A 80 -12.95 -10.08 -9.01
N MET A 81 -11.66 -10.42 -8.86
CA MET A 81 -10.83 -10.88 -9.97
C MET A 81 -11.25 -12.25 -10.49
N GLN A 82 -11.61 -13.19 -9.62
CA GLN A 82 -12.11 -14.50 -10.04
C GLN A 82 -13.36 -14.36 -10.91
N PHE A 83 -14.32 -13.51 -10.50
CA PHE A 83 -15.51 -13.20 -11.28
C PHE A 83 -15.20 -12.53 -12.62
N ALA A 84 -14.26 -11.57 -12.64
CA ALA A 84 -13.85 -10.88 -13.86
C ALA A 84 -13.19 -11.84 -14.86
N ILE A 85 -12.31 -12.74 -14.40
CA ILE A 85 -11.67 -13.77 -15.24
C ILE A 85 -12.73 -14.69 -15.86
N SER A 86 -13.69 -15.17 -15.07
CA SER A 86 -14.77 -16.03 -15.56
C SER A 86 -15.65 -15.33 -16.62
N LEU A 87 -15.91 -14.03 -16.48
CA LEU A 87 -16.66 -13.25 -17.48
C LEU A 87 -15.89 -13.03 -18.79
N THR A 88 -14.57 -12.87 -18.73
CA THR A 88 -13.73 -12.74 -19.93
C THR A 88 -13.53 -14.08 -20.64
N ALA A 89 -13.45 -15.18 -19.89
CA ALA A 89 -13.35 -16.53 -20.44
C ALA A 89 -14.64 -16.96 -21.16
N SER A 90 -15.82 -16.50 -20.72
CA SER A 90 -17.09 -16.79 -21.42
C SER A 90 -17.27 -15.97 -22.71
N GLN A 91 -16.72 -14.75 -22.77
CA GLN A 91 -16.76 -13.90 -23.98
C GLN A 91 -15.76 -14.36 -25.06
N GLY A 92 -14.68 -15.05 -24.69
CA GLY A 92 -13.73 -15.65 -25.65
C GLY A 92 -14.18 -16.98 -26.26
N ALA A 93 -15.29 -17.56 -25.79
CA ALA A 93 -15.82 -18.85 -26.25
C ALA A 93 -16.95 -18.72 -27.30
N THR A 94 -17.36 -17.49 -27.63
CA THR A 94 -18.32 -17.21 -28.71
C THR A 94 -17.58 -16.68 -29.94
N CYS A 95 -16.86 -17.57 -30.62
CA CYS A 95 -16.33 -17.37 -31.97
C CYS A 95 -16.74 -18.56 -32.83
#